data_AF-A0A940RDY5-F1
#
_entry.id   AF-A0A940RDY5-F1
#
_cell.length_a   1.000
_cell.length_b   1.000
_cell.length_c   1.000
_cell.angle_alpha   90.00
_cell.angle_beta   90.00
_cell.angle_gamma   90.00
#
_symmetry.space_group_name_H-M   'P 1'
#
loop_
_entity.id
_entity.type
_entity.pdbx_description
1 polymer ?
#
loop_
_entity_poly.entity_id
_entity_poly.type
_entity_poly.pdbx_seq_one_letter_code
_entity_poly.pdbx_strand_id
1 'polypeptide(L)' 'IAQWLLTSDVKTVAMESTGTCWQSLFAVLQNAGLQVILCNGKFTKNIQGKKTDVQDCQWIQKLHTIGLLTGSAGDAKAYS' A
#
# COMPACT_ATOMS: atom_id res chain seq x y z
N ILE A 1 14.67 -3.66 -0.12
CA ILE A 1 13.61 -2.62 -0.12
C ILE A 1 13.29 -2.13 1.29
N ALA A 2 12.92 -2.99 2.23
CA ALA A 2 12.60 -2.60 3.61
C ALA A 2 13.71 -1.78 4.29
N GLN A 3 14.97 -2.23 4.20
CA GLN A 3 16.11 -1.49 4.73
C GLN A 3 16.25 -0.08 4.13
N TRP A 4 16.02 0.05 2.82
CA TRP A 4 16.10 1.34 2.14
C TRP A 4 14.98 2.30 2.59
N LEU A 5 13.77 1.78 2.80
CA LEU A 5 12.65 2.55 3.34
C LEU A 5 12.96 3.03 4.77
N LEU A 6 13.52 2.17 5.61
CA LEU A 6 13.94 2.52 6.97
C LEU A 6 15.03 3.59 6.97
N THR A 7 16.06 3.46 6.11
CA THR A 7 17.12 4.48 5.98
C THR A 7 16.61 5.79 5.40
N SER A 8 15.46 5.77 4.72
CA SER A 8 14.78 6.96 4.19
C SER A 8 13.75 7.55 5.17
N ASP A 9 13.74 7.08 6.42
CA ASP A 9 12.81 7.48 7.49
C ASP A 9 11.32 7.27 7.17
N VAL A 10 11.01 6.30 6.30
CA VAL A 10 9.62 5.93 5.99
C VAL A 10 8.97 5.28 7.20
N LYS A 11 7.81 5.80 7.63
CA LYS A 11 7.05 5.26 8.78
C LYS A 11 5.93 4.31 8.37
N THR A 12 5.32 4.57 7.21
CA THR A 12 4.11 3.89 6.74
C THR A 12 4.21 3.60 5.25
N VAL A 13 3.71 2.43 4.83
CA VAL A 13 3.69 1.99 3.43
C VAL A 13 2.27 1.65 3.02
N ALA A 14 1.78 2.25 1.94
CA ALA A 14 0.51 1.88 1.32
C ALA A 14 0.76 0.98 0.11
N MET A 15 0.05 -0.14 0.02
CA MET A 15 0.17 -1.11 -1.07
C MET A 15 -1.21 -1.45 -1.63
N GLU A 16 -1.32 -1.54 -2.96
CA GLU A 16 -2.54 -2.03 -3.58
C GLU A 16 -2.65 -3.57 -3.43
N SER A 17 -3.80 -4.05 -3.00
CA SER A 17 -4.07 -5.49 -2.78
C SER A 17 -4.62 -6.17 -4.04
N THR A 18 -4.17 -5.77 -5.24
CA THR A 18 -4.59 -6.38 -6.51
C THR A 18 -3.47 -7.30 -7.02
N GLY A 19 -3.81 -8.56 -7.34
CA GLY A 19 -2.86 -9.60 -7.73
C GLY A 19 -2.27 -10.40 -6.55
N THR A 20 -1.24 -11.21 -6.81
CA THR A 20 -0.61 -12.13 -5.84
C THR A 20 0.72 -11.65 -5.28
N CYS A 21 1.36 -10.66 -5.90
CA CYS A 21 2.73 -10.23 -5.54
C CYS A 21 2.81 -9.44 -4.21
N TRP A 22 1.69 -8.92 -3.70
CA TRP A 22 1.68 -8.09 -2.49
C TRP A 22 1.96 -8.90 -1.22
N GLN A 23 1.61 -10.19 -1.18
CA GLN A 23 1.70 -11.02 0.04
C GLN A 23 3.14 -11.16 0.53
N SER A 24 4.06 -11.50 -0.37
CA SER A 24 5.48 -11.65 -0.04
C SER A 24 6.12 -10.33 0.39
N LEU A 25 5.77 -9.22 -0.27
CA LEU A 25 6.31 -7.91 0.05
C LEU A 25 5.71 -7.36 1.36
N PHE A 26 4.42 -7.60 1.62
CA PHE A 26 3.75 -7.27 2.88
C PHE A 26 4.47 -7.94 4.06
N ALA A 27 4.73 -9.24 3.97
CA ALA A 27 5.42 -9.98 5.03
C ALA A 27 6.83 -9.42 5.30
N VAL A 28 7.59 -9.10 4.26
CA VAL A 28 8.95 -8.52 4.40
C VAL A 28 8.90 -7.15 5.08
N LEU A 29 7.93 -6.30 4.72
CA LEU A 29 7.81 -4.95 5.29
C LEU A 29 7.30 -5.00 6.75
N GLN A 30 6.35 -5.89 7.03
CA GLN A 30 5.81 -6.08 8.37
C GLN A 30 6.86 -6.63 9.34
N ASN A 31 7.65 -7.62 8.90
CA ASN A 31 8.78 -8.15 9.67
C ASN A 31 9.88 -7.12 9.92
N ALA A 32 10.00 -6.10 9.07
CA ALA A 32 10.92 -4.98 9.25
C ALA A 32 10.36 -3.87 10.18
N GLY A 33 9.16 -4.05 10.74
CA GLY A 33 8.54 -3.09 11.66
C GLY A 33 7.86 -1.90 10.99
N LEU A 34 7.65 -1.93 9.66
CA LEU A 34 6.91 -0.89 8.95
C LEU A 34 5.40 -1.09 9.12
N GLN A 35 4.68 0.01 9.31
CA GLN A 35 3.21 -0.03 9.28
C GLN A 35 2.73 -0.10 7.82
N VAL A 36 2.19 -1.25 7.42
CA VAL A 36 1.73 -1.49 6.05
C VAL A 36 0.21 -1.42 5.97
N ILE A 37 -0.31 -0.66 5.01
CA ILE A 37 -1.73 -0.47 4.74
C ILE A 37 -2.07 -1.08 3.39
N LEU A 38 -2.93 -2.08 3.38
CA LEU A 38 -3.47 -2.68 2.16
C LEU A 38 -4.68 -1.89 1.67
N CYS A 39 -4.57 -1.39 0.44
CA CYS A 39 -5.59 -0.59 -0.22
C CYS A 39 -6.27 -1.46 -1.28
N ASN A 40 -7.58 -1.62 -1.16
CA ASN A 40 -8.34 -2.32 -2.19
C ASN A 40 -8.41 -1.44 -3.45
N GLY A 41 -7.91 -1.97 -4.57
CA GLY A 41 -7.85 -1.28 -5.87
C GLY A 41 -9.20 -0.76 -6.38
N LYS A 42 -10.33 -1.22 -5.82
CA LYS A 42 -11.66 -0.65 -6.11
C LYS A 42 -11.88 0.73 -5.50
N PHE A 43 -11.20 1.07 -4.40
CA PHE A 43 -11.34 2.35 -3.68
C PHE A 43 -10.24 3.37 -4.02
N THR A 44 -9.15 2.94 -4.65
CA THR A 44 -8.08 3.82 -5.17
C THR A 44 -8.33 4.20 -6.64
N LYS A 45 -9.47 3.84 -7.22
CA LYS A 45 -9.82 4.22 -8.61
C LYS A 45 -10.09 5.72 -8.71
N ASN A 46 -9.07 6.46 -9.15
CA ASN A 46 -9.27 7.76 -9.78
C ASN A 46 -10.19 7.61 -11.01
N ILE A 47 -11.15 8.52 -11.15
CA ILE A 47 -12.23 8.47 -12.14
C ILE A 47 -11.66 8.85 -13.54
N GLN A 48 -11.77 7.91 -14.49
CA GLN A 48 -11.53 8.00 -15.95
C GLN A 48 -10.11 8.30 -16.49
N GLY A 49 -9.57 7.38 -17.31
CA GLY A 49 -8.38 7.56 -18.15
C GLY A 49 -7.50 6.30 -18.29
N LYS A 50 -6.60 6.25 -19.31
CA LYS A 50 -5.55 5.21 -19.42
C LYS A 50 -4.58 5.35 -18.24
N LYS A 51 -4.72 4.48 -17.24
CA LYS A 51 -3.84 4.43 -16.07
C LYS A 51 -2.54 3.69 -16.38
N THR A 52 -1.43 4.17 -15.82
CA THR A 52 -0.16 3.45 -15.74
C THR A 52 0.16 3.13 -14.27
N ASP A 53 0.97 2.10 -14.02
CA ASP A 53 1.39 1.71 -12.66
C ASP A 53 1.98 2.89 -11.86
N VAL A 54 2.64 3.84 -12.55
CA VAL A 54 3.21 5.05 -11.95
C VAL A 54 2.11 6.00 -11.47
N GLN A 55 1.07 6.22 -12.28
CA GLN A 55 -0.04 7.10 -11.93
C GLN A 55 -0.85 6.54 -10.76
N ASP A 56 -1.02 5.22 -10.72
CA ASP A 56 -1.71 4.55 -9.61
C ASP A 56 -0.90 4.66 -8.30
N CYS A 57 0.42 4.45 -8.33
CA CYS A 57 1.28 4.65 -7.15
C CYS A 57 1.24 6.10 -6.62
N GLN A 58 1.30 7.09 -7.50
CA GLN A 58 1.24 8.51 -7.12
C GLN A 58 -0.11 8.88 -6.50
N TRP A 59 -1.20 8.31 -7.02
CA TRP A 59 -2.54 8.54 -6.49
C TRP A 59 -2.70 7.93 -5.09
N ILE A 60 -2.23 6.69 -4.89
CA ILE A 60 -2.22 6.03 -3.58
C ILE A 60 -1.38 6.84 -2.58
N GLN A 61 -0.18 7.30 -2.96
CA GLN A 61 0.66 8.15 -2.13
C GLN A 61 -0.08 9.42 -1.70
N LYS A 62 -0.75 10.10 -2.63
CA LYS A 62 -1.51 11.32 -2.32
C LYS A 62 -2.62 11.07 -1.31
N LEU A 63 -3.42 10.01 -1.49
CA LEU A 63 -4.50 9.65 -0.57
C LEU A 63 -3.98 9.27 0.82
N HIS A 64 -2.84 8.58 0.87
CA HIS A 64 -2.18 8.20 2.12
C HIS A 64 -1.74 9.43 2.93
N THR A 65 -1.07 10.38 2.28
CA THR A 65 -0.54 11.59 2.93
C THR A 65 -1.65 12.46 3.55
N ILE A 66 -2.87 12.44 2.99
CA ILE A 66 -4.00 13.24 3.47
C ILE A 66 -5.00 12.43 4.31
N GLY A 67 -4.68 11.19 4.68
CA GLY A 67 -5.51 10.36 5.56
C GLY A 67 -6.82 9.84 4.93
N LEU A 68 -6.93 9.85 3.61
CA LEU A 68 -8.13 9.41 2.87
C LEU A 68 -8.09 7.93 2.47
N LEU A 69 -7.03 7.20 2.82
CA LEU A 69 -7.01 5.74 2.66
C LEU A 69 -7.70 5.07 3.85
N THR A 70 -8.90 4.55 3.62
CA THR A 70 -9.53 3.58 4.52
C THR A 70 -8.92 2.21 4.26
N GLY A 71 -8.24 1.64 5.25
CA GLY A 71 -7.74 0.26 5.18
C GLY A 71 -8.87 -0.72 4.85
N SER A 72 -8.59 -1.71 4.00
CA SER A 72 -9.54 -2.79 3.72
C SER A 72 -9.74 -3.60 5.01
N ALA A 73 -10.95 -3.60 5.57
CA ALA A 73 -11.28 -4.28 6.83
C ALA A 73 -11.23 -5.82 6.77
N GLY A 74 -10.76 -6.41 5.67
CA GLY A 74 -10.70 -7.86 5.45
C GLY A 74 -9.31 -8.48 5.55
N ASP A 75 -8.23 -7.72 5.36
CA ASP A 75 -6.91 -8.32 5.07
C ASP A 75 -6.03 -8.51 6.33
N ALA A 76 -6.29 -7.78 7.41
CA ALA A 76 -5.50 -7.87 8.65
C ALA A 76 -5.81 -9.11 9.51
N LYS A 77 -6.96 -9.79 9.30
CA LYS A 77 -7.37 -10.98 10.08
C LYS A 77 -6.89 -12.31 9.49
N ALA A 78 -6.38 -12.32 8.26
CA ALA A 78 -5.93 -13.56 7.60
C ALA A 78 -4.44 -13.88 7.83
N TYR A 79 -3.68 -12.96 8.44
CA TYR A 79 -2.23 -13.05 8.58
C TYR A 79 -1.72 -12.75 10.00
N SER A 80 -2.61 -12.79 11.01
CA SER A 80 -2.26 -12.74 12.44
C SER A 80 -2.09 -14.13 13.03
#